data_AF-U9SQY2-F1
#
_entry.id   AF-U9SQY2-F1
#
_cell.length_a   1.000
_cell.length_b   1.000
_cell.length_c   1.000
_cell.angle_alpha   90.00
_cell.angle_beta   90.00
_cell.angle_gamma   90.00
#
_symmetry.space_group_name_H-M   'P 1'
#
loop_
_entity.id
_entity.type
_entity.pdbx_description
1 polymer ?
#
loop_
_entity_poly.entity_id
_entity_poly.type
_entity_poly.pdbx_seq_one_letter_code
_entity_poly.pdbx_strand_id
1 'polypeptide(L)'
;MEKQPAPVNDGAVLKIVNDSGKYTPLNDKELREVLQLFVSNKNLKFTVFIETPSKPFNEWTFPKVEESKVVVKHLMAELNLRKKTTPLDIAYEATKTIYFYCYLASGVSFYEENFKLILEKFVTGRNGQGNLDYAIECRSTNRIVGLVKVKKDDFKQGFAQATVQMEIDDEHGLDKVWGIVTDAEKWYFVECILDNEGKLSFKLSKPVIVVYDDADMETKVKKVLSHIVWLLDEAQKPDSNDS
;
A
#
# COMPACT_ATOMS: atom_id res chain seq x y z
N MET A 1 32.25 -5.76 -23.39
CA MET A 1 31.05 -6.59 -23.15
C MET A 1 30.88 -6.68 -21.65
N GLU A 2 30.20 -5.69 -21.07
CA GLU A 2 29.79 -5.74 -19.66
C GLU A 2 28.50 -6.56 -19.56
N LYS A 3 28.47 -7.44 -18.57
CA LYS A 3 27.32 -8.27 -18.23
C LYS A 3 26.23 -7.34 -17.69
N GLN A 4 25.07 -7.29 -18.35
CA GLN A 4 23.89 -6.60 -17.80
C GLN A 4 23.62 -7.09 -16.36
N PRO A 5 23.30 -6.19 -15.41
CA PRO A 5 22.82 -6.62 -14.11
C PRO A 5 21.50 -7.36 -14.31
N ALA A 6 21.43 -8.59 -13.82
CA ALA A 6 20.19 -9.36 -13.81
C ALA A 6 19.12 -8.56 -13.05
N PRO A 7 17.85 -8.55 -13.50
CA PRO A 7 16.77 -7.91 -12.76
C PRO A 7 16.76 -8.47 -11.34
N VAL A 8 16.89 -7.57 -10.36
CA VAL A 8 16.74 -7.91 -8.96
C VAL A 8 15.32 -8.44 -8.80
N ASN A 9 15.20 -9.71 -8.44
CA ASN A 9 13.93 -10.39 -8.32
C ASN A 9 13.19 -9.80 -7.09
N ASP A 10 12.41 -8.74 -7.31
CA ASP A 10 11.65 -8.02 -6.27
C ASP A 10 10.37 -8.77 -5.82
N GLY A 11 10.15 -9.96 -6.37
CA GLY A 11 9.08 -10.88 -5.97
C GLY A 11 9.39 -11.59 -4.65
N ALA A 12 8.35 -11.89 -3.88
CA ALA A 12 8.49 -12.72 -2.69
C ALA A 12 8.98 -14.13 -3.09
N VAL A 13 10.11 -14.57 -2.54
CA VAL A 13 10.67 -15.89 -2.77
C VAL A 13 10.01 -16.89 -1.82
N LEU A 14 9.31 -17.85 -2.39
CA LEU A 14 8.69 -18.95 -1.65
C LEU A 14 9.73 -20.04 -1.40
N LYS A 15 10.03 -20.34 -0.13
CA LYS A 15 10.87 -21.46 0.28
C LYS A 15 10.05 -22.47 1.05
N ILE A 16 9.99 -23.70 0.57
CA ILE A 16 9.23 -24.79 1.17
C ILE A 16 10.24 -25.80 1.73
N VAL A 17 10.08 -26.18 3.00
CA VAL A 17 10.98 -27.12 3.68
C VAL A 17 10.17 -28.29 4.22
N ASN A 18 10.64 -29.49 3.93
CA ASN A 18 10.15 -30.76 4.46
C ASN A 18 11.36 -31.62 4.89
N ASP A 19 11.12 -32.73 5.56
CA ASP A 19 12.10 -33.77 5.90
C ASP A 19 12.87 -34.27 4.66
N SER A 20 12.25 -34.18 3.47
CA SER A 20 12.86 -34.56 2.19
C SER A 20 13.80 -33.51 1.59
N GLY A 21 13.79 -32.26 2.08
CA GLY A 21 14.66 -31.20 1.59
C GLY A 21 14.03 -29.82 1.55
N LYS A 22 14.74 -28.89 0.89
CA LYS A 22 14.33 -27.50 0.69
C LYS A 22 14.03 -27.26 -0.80
N TYR A 23 12.92 -26.59 -1.07
CA TYR A 23 12.41 -26.31 -2.41
C TYR A 23 12.16 -24.81 -2.54
N THR A 24 12.46 -24.23 -3.70
CA THR A 24 12.24 -22.79 -3.97
C THR A 24 11.52 -22.63 -5.31
N PRO A 25 10.22 -22.97 -5.39
CA PRO A 25 9.49 -22.87 -6.65
C PRO A 25 9.38 -21.41 -7.10
N LEU A 26 9.71 -21.17 -8.37
CA LEU A 26 9.74 -19.83 -8.97
C LEU A 26 8.46 -19.51 -9.76
N ASN A 27 7.58 -20.50 -9.98
CA ASN A 27 6.31 -20.35 -10.69
C ASN A 27 5.29 -21.42 -10.27
N ASP A 28 4.05 -21.28 -10.73
CA ASP A 28 2.93 -22.17 -10.38
C ASP A 28 3.17 -23.64 -10.79
N LYS A 29 3.92 -23.87 -11.88
CA LYS A 29 4.24 -25.22 -12.36
C LYS A 29 5.20 -25.90 -11.38
N GLU A 30 6.27 -25.23 -10.99
CA GLU A 30 7.24 -25.75 -10.01
C GLU A 30 6.61 -25.96 -8.64
N LEU A 31 5.73 -25.04 -8.22
CA LEU A 31 4.98 -25.21 -6.97
C LEU A 31 4.11 -26.47 -7.01
N ARG A 32 3.42 -26.70 -8.13
CA ARG A 32 2.60 -27.90 -8.34
C ARG A 32 3.45 -29.18 -8.26
N GLU A 33 4.63 -29.18 -8.88
CA GLU A 33 5.55 -30.33 -8.85
C GLU A 33 6.02 -30.65 -7.42
N VAL A 34 6.37 -29.62 -6.63
CA VAL A 34 6.74 -29.77 -5.21
C VAL A 34 5.59 -30.34 -4.38
N LEU A 35 4.36 -29.84 -4.58
CA LEU A 35 3.18 -30.34 -3.89
C LEU A 35 2.83 -31.79 -4.28
N GLN A 36 2.97 -32.14 -5.57
CA GLN A 36 2.76 -33.51 -6.05
C GLN A 36 3.77 -34.50 -5.46
N LEU A 37 5.01 -34.06 -5.24
CA LEU A 37 6.04 -34.87 -4.56
C LEU A 37 5.63 -35.23 -3.13
N PHE A 38 5.09 -34.26 -2.38
CA PHE A 38 4.64 -34.47 -0.99
C PHE A 38 3.45 -35.43 -0.89
N VAL A 39 2.51 -35.32 -1.84
CA VAL A 39 1.37 -36.24 -1.94
C VAL A 39 1.84 -37.66 -2.25
N SER A 40 2.73 -37.81 -3.24
CA SER A 40 3.28 -39.11 -3.66
C SER A 40 4.05 -39.79 -2.53
N ASN A 41 4.78 -39.01 -1.73
CA ASN A 41 5.58 -39.51 -0.61
C ASN A 41 4.77 -39.68 0.69
N LYS A 42 3.46 -39.42 0.68
CA LYS A 42 2.59 -39.39 1.87
C LYS A 42 3.12 -38.50 3.01
N ASN A 43 3.95 -37.52 2.68
CA ASN A 43 4.56 -36.60 3.64
C ASN A 43 3.95 -35.20 3.46
N LEU A 44 2.83 -34.99 4.14
CA LEU A 44 2.00 -33.79 3.96
C LEU A 44 2.39 -32.63 4.90
N LYS A 45 3.43 -32.81 5.72
CA LYS A 45 3.87 -31.77 6.66
C LYS A 45 5.06 -31.05 6.06
N PHE A 46 4.90 -29.76 5.79
CA PHE A 46 5.97 -28.90 5.30
C PHE A 46 5.84 -27.52 5.95
N THR A 47 6.97 -26.80 6.01
CA THR A 47 7.04 -25.42 6.49
C THR A 47 7.27 -24.51 5.29
N VAL A 48 6.54 -23.42 5.21
CA VAL A 48 6.68 -22.43 4.14
C VAL A 48 7.29 -21.16 4.72
N PHE A 49 8.39 -20.71 4.13
CA PHE A 49 9.04 -19.43 4.37
C PHE A 49 8.80 -18.53 3.17
N ILE A 50 8.48 -17.27 3.42
CA ILE A 50 8.31 -16.26 2.38
C ILE A 50 9.39 -15.22 2.65
N GLU A 51 10.38 -15.16 1.75
CA GLU A 51 11.46 -14.19 1.81
C GLU A 51 11.16 -13.05 0.84
N THR A 52 10.90 -11.86 1.38
CA THR A 52 10.77 -10.63 0.58
C THR A 52 12.12 -9.90 0.52
N PRO A 53 12.40 -9.04 -0.49
CA PRO A 53 13.65 -8.30 -0.59
C PRO A 53 14.03 -7.53 0.69
N SER A 54 15.34 -7.26 0.82
CA SER A 54 16.11 -6.88 2.02
C SER A 54 15.59 -5.72 2.90
N LYS A 55 14.56 -4.97 2.47
CA LYS A 55 13.76 -4.12 3.36
C LYS A 55 12.28 -4.33 3.08
N PRO A 56 11.48 -4.76 4.07
CA PRO A 56 10.04 -4.77 3.92
C PRO A 56 9.55 -3.33 3.65
N PHE A 57 8.51 -3.20 2.83
CA PHE A 57 7.90 -1.91 2.44
C PHE A 57 7.70 -0.94 3.63
N ASN A 58 7.48 -1.48 4.84
CA ASN A 58 7.25 -0.72 6.08
C ASN A 58 8.51 -0.17 6.79
N GLU A 59 9.72 -0.50 6.31
CA GLU A 59 11.02 0.01 6.80
C GLU A 59 11.53 1.18 5.95
N TRP A 60 10.79 1.54 4.91
CA TRP A 60 11.09 2.71 4.09
C TRP A 60 10.62 3.97 4.84
N THR A 61 11.52 4.94 4.96
CA THR A 61 11.25 6.26 5.55
C THR A 61 11.61 7.29 4.50
N PHE A 62 10.87 8.39 4.44
CA PHE A 62 11.07 9.41 3.43
C PHE A 62 11.81 10.61 4.05
N PRO A 63 13.07 10.88 3.69
CA PRO A 63 13.88 11.91 4.33
C PRO A 63 13.22 13.30 4.33
N LYS A 64 12.48 13.62 3.26
CA LYS A 64 11.76 14.91 3.11
C LYS A 64 10.78 15.19 4.25
N VAL A 65 10.19 14.16 4.87
CA VAL A 65 9.27 14.35 6.02
C VAL A 65 10.04 14.68 7.30
N GLU A 66 11.21 14.08 7.50
CA GLU A 66 12.06 14.40 8.66
C GLU A 66 12.62 15.83 8.58
N GLU A 67 12.91 16.30 7.36
CA GLU A 67 13.35 17.66 7.09
C GLU A 67 12.21 18.68 7.22
N SER A 68 10.98 18.31 6.85
CA SER A 68 9.79 19.17 6.91
C SER A 68 9.14 19.22 8.29
N LYS A 69 9.88 19.78 9.26
CA LYS A 69 9.39 20.00 10.64
C LYS A 69 8.08 20.80 10.69
N VAL A 70 7.80 21.64 9.70
CA VAL A 70 6.60 22.49 9.65
C VAL A 70 5.34 21.66 9.39
N VAL A 71 5.34 20.82 8.35
CA VAL A 71 4.16 20.00 8.01
C VAL A 71 3.85 19.00 9.11
N VAL A 72 4.88 18.39 9.71
CA VAL A 72 4.68 17.48 10.86
C VAL A 72 4.06 18.21 12.05
N LYS A 73 4.55 19.41 12.39
CA LYS A 73 3.97 20.21 13.47
C LYS A 73 2.51 20.59 13.20
N HIS A 74 2.20 20.95 11.96
CA HIS A 74 0.83 21.27 11.53
C HIS A 74 -0.08 20.05 11.67
N LEU A 75 0.34 18.88 11.15
CA LEU A 75 -0.39 17.63 11.29
C LEU A 75 -0.62 17.27 12.76
N MET A 76 0.41 17.37 13.61
CA MET A 76 0.28 17.11 15.05
C MET A 76 -0.69 18.09 15.72
N ALA A 77 -0.68 19.37 15.33
CA ALA A 77 -1.61 20.36 15.87
C ALA A 77 -3.06 20.05 15.45
N GLU A 78 -3.30 19.67 14.20
CA GLU A 78 -4.61 19.23 13.73
C GLU A 78 -5.10 17.99 14.48
N LEU A 79 -4.30 16.93 14.57
CA LEU A 79 -4.67 15.70 15.27
C LEU A 79 -5.00 15.96 16.74
N ASN A 80 -4.20 16.79 17.42
CA ASN A 80 -4.47 17.18 18.81
C ASN A 80 -5.76 18.01 18.96
N LEU A 81 -6.07 18.87 18.00
CA LEU A 81 -7.32 19.61 17.98
C LEU A 81 -8.51 18.66 17.78
N ARG A 82 -8.43 17.75 16.79
CA ARG A 82 -9.47 16.76 16.53
C ARG A 82 -9.70 15.86 17.73
N LYS A 83 -8.67 15.46 18.45
CA LYS A 83 -8.81 14.72 19.71
C LYS A 83 -9.66 15.44 20.76
N LYS A 84 -9.56 16.77 20.84
CA LYS A 84 -10.36 17.57 21.78
C LYS A 84 -11.79 17.81 21.31
N THR A 85 -11.99 18.02 20.02
CA THR A 85 -13.30 18.41 19.46
C THR A 85 -14.14 17.24 18.98
N THR A 86 -13.48 16.15 18.59
CA THR A 86 -14.05 14.94 18.01
C THR A 86 -13.21 13.74 18.45
N PRO A 87 -13.35 13.32 19.73
CA PRO A 87 -12.61 12.18 20.26
C PRO A 87 -12.78 10.97 19.35
N LEU A 88 -11.72 10.20 19.15
CA LEU A 88 -11.73 9.03 18.28
C LEU A 88 -12.66 7.95 18.88
N ASP A 89 -13.94 8.03 18.54
CA ASP A 89 -14.91 7.01 18.88
C ASP A 89 -14.82 5.90 17.84
N ILE A 90 -14.32 4.75 18.29
CA ILE A 90 -14.15 3.53 17.49
C ILE A 90 -15.50 3.05 16.92
N ALA A 91 -16.63 3.50 17.48
CA ALA A 91 -17.95 3.14 17.01
C ALA A 91 -18.29 3.67 15.60
N TYR A 92 -17.76 4.83 15.19
CA TYR A 92 -18.25 5.56 14.01
C TYR A 92 -17.16 5.83 12.94
N GLU A 93 -17.41 5.35 11.73
CA GLU A 93 -16.49 5.49 10.57
C GLU A 93 -16.21 6.96 10.22
N ALA A 94 -17.18 7.86 10.35
CA ALA A 94 -16.96 9.27 9.98
C ALA A 94 -15.93 9.96 10.89
N THR A 95 -15.80 9.51 12.15
CA THR A 95 -14.76 10.03 13.05
C THR A 95 -13.38 9.60 12.57
N LYS A 96 -13.23 8.35 12.12
CA LYS A 96 -11.98 7.82 11.55
C LYS A 96 -11.59 8.58 10.29
N THR A 97 -12.58 8.88 9.44
CA THR A 97 -12.39 9.70 8.24
C THR A 97 -11.77 11.07 8.52
N ILE A 98 -12.14 11.72 9.64
CA ILE A 98 -11.58 13.04 10.00
C ILE A 98 -10.08 12.95 10.30
N TYR A 99 -9.66 11.96 11.09
CA TYR A 99 -8.24 11.77 11.43
C TYR A 99 -7.44 11.41 10.21
N PHE A 100 -7.96 10.45 9.45
CA PHE A 100 -7.39 10.00 8.20
C PHE A 100 -7.16 11.16 7.21
N TYR A 101 -8.16 12.03 7.04
CA TYR A 101 -8.07 13.18 6.14
C TYR A 101 -6.91 14.12 6.48
N CYS A 102 -6.63 14.35 7.77
CA CYS A 102 -5.48 15.15 8.20
C CYS A 102 -4.15 14.62 7.63
N TYR A 103 -3.96 13.29 7.61
CA TYR A 103 -2.76 12.68 7.02
C TYR A 103 -2.70 12.86 5.51
N LEU A 104 -3.80 12.62 4.80
CA LEU A 104 -3.83 12.79 3.34
C LEU A 104 -3.56 14.23 2.94
N ALA A 105 -4.24 15.19 3.58
CA ALA A 105 -4.04 16.61 3.29
C ALA A 105 -2.59 17.02 3.55
N SER A 106 -2.01 16.54 4.65
CA SER A 106 -0.60 16.78 4.98
C SER A 106 0.38 16.08 4.02
N GLY A 107 0.03 14.91 3.47
CA GLY A 107 0.84 14.21 2.49
C GLY A 107 0.81 14.88 1.12
N VAL A 108 -0.39 15.24 0.65
CA VAL A 108 -0.60 15.93 -0.63
C VAL A 108 -0.02 17.34 -0.63
N SER A 109 0.03 18.03 0.51
CA SER A 109 0.64 19.37 0.58
C SER A 109 2.14 19.40 0.21
N PHE A 110 2.85 18.26 0.28
CA PHE A 110 4.23 18.17 -0.24
C PHE A 110 4.33 18.29 -1.77
N TYR A 111 3.21 18.11 -2.46
CA TYR A 111 3.08 18.00 -3.91
C TYR A 111 1.76 18.61 -4.40
N GLU A 112 1.33 19.72 -3.78
CA GLU A 112 -0.01 20.29 -3.99
C GLU A 112 -0.29 20.73 -5.43
N GLU A 113 0.76 21.10 -6.16
CA GLU A 113 0.74 21.43 -7.60
C GLU A 113 0.59 20.20 -8.49
N ASN A 114 0.94 19.02 -7.99
CA ASN A 114 0.93 17.77 -8.77
C ASN A 114 -0.28 16.90 -8.44
N PHE A 115 -0.76 16.92 -7.20
CA PHE A 115 -1.84 16.05 -6.73
C PHE A 115 -3.00 16.82 -6.10
N LYS A 116 -4.19 16.23 -6.18
CA LYS A 116 -5.41 16.69 -5.50
C LYS A 116 -6.13 15.51 -4.85
N LEU A 117 -6.84 15.81 -3.75
CA LEU A 117 -7.74 14.86 -3.09
C LEU A 117 -9.15 15.00 -3.65
N ILE A 118 -9.76 13.88 -3.99
CA ILE A 118 -11.15 13.79 -4.44
C ILE A 118 -11.91 12.91 -3.45
N LEU A 119 -12.98 13.46 -2.87
CA LEU A 119 -13.87 12.74 -1.96
C LEU A 119 -14.88 11.93 -2.76
N GLU A 120 -15.23 10.74 -2.25
CA GLU A 120 -16.33 9.91 -2.77
C GLU A 120 -16.28 9.67 -4.29
N LYS A 121 -15.06 9.52 -4.84
CA LYS A 121 -14.90 9.34 -6.28
C LYS A 121 -15.48 8.01 -6.73
N PHE A 122 -16.46 8.03 -7.62
CA PHE A 122 -16.95 6.84 -8.30
C PHE A 122 -15.90 6.34 -9.30
N VAL A 123 -15.53 5.07 -9.20
CA VAL A 123 -14.61 4.41 -10.13
C VAL A 123 -15.26 3.17 -10.74
N THR A 124 -14.88 2.87 -11.96
CA THR A 124 -15.27 1.68 -12.73
C THR A 124 -14.02 0.98 -13.22
N GLY A 125 -13.99 -0.32 -13.06
CA GLY A 125 -12.93 -1.20 -13.51
C GLY A 125 -13.51 -2.46 -14.12
N ARG A 126 -12.64 -3.25 -14.75
CA ARG A 126 -13.03 -4.46 -15.50
C ARG A 126 -13.85 -5.43 -14.65
N ASN A 127 -13.48 -5.61 -13.39
CA ASN A 127 -14.08 -6.58 -12.47
C ASN A 127 -14.88 -5.94 -11.31
N GLY A 128 -15.05 -4.61 -11.28
CA GLY A 128 -15.87 -3.98 -10.26
C GLY A 128 -16.00 -2.46 -10.38
N GLN A 129 -16.97 -1.91 -9.65
CA GLN A 129 -17.26 -0.49 -9.63
C GLN A 129 -17.69 -0.04 -8.23
N GLY A 130 -17.62 1.26 -7.96
CA GLY A 130 -18.16 1.86 -6.75
C GLY A 130 -17.42 3.12 -6.29
N ASN A 131 -17.88 3.71 -5.20
CA ASN A 131 -17.24 4.89 -4.63
C ASN A 131 -16.00 4.52 -3.81
N LEU A 132 -14.92 5.26 -4.03
CA LEU A 132 -13.77 5.34 -3.12
C LEU A 132 -14.07 6.34 -2.03
N ASP A 133 -13.61 6.11 -0.79
CA ASP A 133 -13.75 7.14 0.26
C ASP A 133 -12.94 8.38 -0.15
N TYR A 134 -11.72 8.14 -0.63
CA TYR A 134 -10.87 9.15 -1.24
C TYR A 134 -10.09 8.59 -2.42
N ALA A 135 -9.87 9.44 -3.41
CA ALA A 135 -8.90 9.24 -4.48
C ALA A 135 -7.85 10.36 -4.43
N ILE A 136 -6.61 10.01 -4.73
CA ILE A 136 -5.53 10.94 -5.00
C ILE A 136 -5.33 10.96 -6.51
N GLU A 137 -5.58 12.10 -7.13
CA GLU A 137 -5.47 12.30 -8.57
C GLU A 137 -4.27 13.17 -8.92
N CYS A 138 -3.56 12.78 -9.97
CA CYS A 138 -2.59 13.65 -10.63
C CYS A 138 -3.33 14.78 -11.36
N ARG A 139 -2.93 16.03 -11.15
CA ARG A 139 -3.61 17.20 -11.72
C ARG A 139 -3.41 17.34 -13.22
N SER A 140 -2.24 16.96 -13.74
CA SER A 140 -1.90 17.11 -15.16
C SER A 140 -2.59 16.07 -16.03
N THR A 141 -2.76 14.85 -15.52
CA THR A 141 -3.34 13.72 -16.29
C THR A 141 -4.76 13.35 -15.85
N ASN A 142 -5.23 13.83 -14.69
CA ASN A 142 -6.43 13.35 -14.00
C ASN A 142 -6.42 11.84 -13.64
N ARG A 143 -5.27 11.17 -13.80
CA ARG A 143 -5.07 9.76 -13.42
C ARG A 143 -5.15 9.60 -11.91
N ILE A 144 -5.82 8.55 -11.47
CA ILE A 144 -5.82 8.14 -10.05
C ILE A 144 -4.49 7.45 -9.75
N VAL A 145 -3.72 8.00 -8.82
CA VAL A 145 -2.44 7.43 -8.38
C VAL A 145 -2.56 6.72 -7.03
N GLY A 146 -3.58 7.07 -6.24
CA GLY A 146 -3.81 6.51 -4.91
C GLY A 146 -5.30 6.34 -4.63
N LEU A 147 -5.68 5.17 -4.13
CA LEU A 147 -7.03 4.87 -3.64
C LEU A 147 -6.99 4.72 -2.13
N VAL A 148 -8.06 5.14 -1.48
CA VAL A 148 -8.17 4.95 -0.04
C VAL A 148 -9.52 4.37 0.35
N LYS A 149 -9.44 3.35 1.22
CA LYS A 149 -10.56 2.68 1.86
C LYS A 149 -10.47 2.77 3.37
N VAL A 150 -11.49 3.38 3.96
CA VAL A 150 -11.67 3.42 5.41
C VAL A 150 -12.47 2.18 5.81
N LYS A 151 -11.95 1.41 6.78
CA LYS A 151 -12.59 0.18 7.28
C LYS A 151 -12.40 0.07 8.77
N LYS A 152 -13.49 -0.09 9.52
CA LYS A 152 -13.47 -0.28 10.96
C LYS A 152 -12.97 -1.67 11.38
N ASP A 153 -13.60 -2.74 10.90
CA ASP A 153 -13.39 -4.09 11.44
C ASP A 153 -12.95 -5.10 10.37
N ASP A 154 -13.49 -5.01 9.14
CA ASP A 154 -13.20 -5.97 8.07
C ASP A 154 -12.18 -5.43 7.07
N PHE A 155 -10.91 -5.46 7.49
CA PHE A 155 -9.78 -5.13 6.62
C PHE A 155 -9.71 -6.06 5.40
N LYS A 156 -10.12 -7.33 5.51
CA LYS A 156 -10.10 -8.27 4.36
C LYS A 156 -11.06 -7.82 3.27
N GLN A 157 -12.27 -7.42 3.64
CA GLN A 157 -13.20 -6.80 2.72
C GLN A 157 -12.64 -5.49 2.16
N GLY A 158 -12.00 -4.66 3.00
CA GLY A 158 -11.27 -3.47 2.57
C GLY A 158 -10.27 -3.74 1.47
N PHE A 159 -9.39 -4.73 1.67
CA PHE A 159 -8.40 -5.14 0.67
C PHE A 159 -9.08 -5.66 -0.58
N ALA A 160 -10.03 -6.59 -0.47
CA ALA A 160 -10.73 -7.12 -1.64
C ALA A 160 -11.39 -6.01 -2.46
N GLN A 161 -12.03 -5.04 -1.81
CA GLN A 161 -12.61 -3.88 -2.48
C GLN A 161 -11.54 -2.99 -3.12
N ALA A 162 -10.47 -2.66 -2.40
CA ALA A 162 -9.38 -1.85 -2.92
C ALA A 162 -8.73 -2.51 -4.14
N THR A 163 -8.41 -3.80 -4.06
CA THR A 163 -7.81 -4.61 -5.13
C THR A 163 -8.69 -4.64 -6.37
N VAL A 164 -9.99 -4.93 -6.24
CA VAL A 164 -10.92 -4.95 -7.38
C VAL A 164 -11.11 -3.55 -7.99
N GLN A 165 -11.12 -2.51 -7.15
CA GLN A 165 -11.27 -1.13 -7.60
C GLN A 165 -9.96 -0.50 -8.08
N MET A 166 -8.81 -1.14 -7.89
CA MET A 166 -7.54 -0.75 -8.49
C MET A 166 -7.45 -1.16 -9.96
N GLU A 167 -8.30 -2.08 -10.42
CA GLU A 167 -8.42 -2.47 -11.82
C GLU A 167 -9.20 -1.42 -12.64
N ILE A 168 -9.02 -0.14 -12.30
CA ILE A 168 -9.72 0.98 -12.91
C ILE A 168 -9.49 0.92 -14.41
N ASP A 169 -10.57 1.02 -15.16
CA ASP A 169 -10.51 1.14 -16.61
C ASP A 169 -10.19 2.61 -16.93
N ASP A 170 -8.93 2.98 -16.71
CA ASP A 170 -8.38 4.27 -17.10
C ASP A 170 -7.75 4.12 -18.50
N GLU A 171 -8.20 4.91 -19.47
CA GLU A 171 -7.74 4.91 -20.87
C GLU A 171 -6.22 5.09 -21.00
N HIS A 172 -5.54 5.48 -19.92
CA HIS A 172 -4.10 5.77 -19.87
C HIS A 172 -3.19 4.60 -19.47
N GLY A 173 -3.72 3.41 -19.17
CA GLY A 173 -2.90 2.27 -18.76
C GLY A 173 -2.34 2.42 -17.34
N LEU A 174 -2.54 1.41 -16.51
CA LEU A 174 -2.21 1.46 -15.09
C LEU A 174 -0.87 0.78 -14.79
N ASP A 175 0.26 1.39 -15.08
CA ASP A 175 1.55 0.77 -14.72
C ASP A 175 1.69 0.62 -13.19
N LYS A 176 1.18 1.60 -12.41
CA LYS A 176 1.26 1.56 -10.95
C LYS A 176 0.18 2.37 -10.24
N VAL A 177 -0.48 1.74 -9.28
CA VAL A 177 -1.51 2.34 -8.43
C VAL A 177 -1.29 1.95 -6.97
N TRP A 178 -1.50 2.89 -6.06
CA TRP A 178 -1.32 2.65 -4.63
C TRP A 178 -2.64 2.62 -3.89
N GLY A 179 -2.68 1.90 -2.77
CA GLY A 179 -3.85 1.76 -1.92
C GLY A 179 -3.51 2.01 -0.47
N ILE A 180 -4.45 2.63 0.25
CA ILE A 180 -4.42 2.72 1.70
C ILE A 180 -5.69 2.09 2.24
N VAL A 181 -5.55 1.14 3.16
CA VAL A 181 -6.66 0.56 3.92
C VAL A 181 -6.43 0.83 5.40
N THR A 182 -7.34 1.54 6.04
CA THR A 182 -7.12 2.01 7.41
C THR A 182 -8.40 2.21 8.21
N ASP A 183 -8.30 2.05 9.53
CA ASP A 183 -9.30 2.47 10.51
C ASP A 183 -8.88 3.77 11.24
N ALA A 184 -7.92 4.50 10.68
CA ALA A 184 -7.18 5.62 11.26
C ALA A 184 -6.18 5.26 12.39
N GLU A 185 -6.20 4.05 12.95
CA GLU A 185 -5.22 3.57 13.94
C GLU A 185 -4.21 2.60 13.29
N LYS A 186 -4.70 1.62 12.55
CA LYS A 186 -3.94 0.66 11.76
C LYS A 186 -3.95 1.09 10.30
N TRP A 187 -2.76 1.16 9.73
CA TRP A 187 -2.53 1.65 8.37
C TRP A 187 -1.84 0.59 7.56
N TYR A 188 -2.53 0.13 6.53
CA TYR A 188 -1.97 -0.78 5.54
C TYR A 188 -1.82 -0.05 4.21
N PHE A 189 -0.69 -0.30 3.57
CA PHE A 189 -0.36 0.25 2.26
C PHE A 189 -0.27 -0.89 1.25
N VAL A 190 -0.86 -0.68 0.09
CA VAL A 190 -0.94 -1.65 -1.00
C VAL A 190 -0.28 -1.05 -2.23
N GLU A 191 0.64 -1.79 -2.83
CA GLU A 191 1.15 -1.55 -4.18
C GLU A 191 0.37 -2.44 -5.14
N CYS A 192 -0.11 -1.86 -6.23
CA CYS A 192 -0.68 -2.57 -7.36
C CYS A 192 0.10 -2.20 -8.62
N ILE A 193 0.60 -3.20 -9.33
CA ILE A 193 1.33 -3.03 -10.59
C ILE A 193 0.65 -3.91 -11.63
N LEU A 194 0.30 -3.33 -12.77
CA LEU A 194 -0.10 -4.07 -13.97
C LEU A 194 1.17 -4.37 -14.76
N ASP A 195 1.43 -5.65 -15.04
CA ASP A 195 2.53 -6.01 -15.93
C ASP A 195 2.14 -5.87 -17.40
N ASN A 196 3.13 -6.00 -18.27
CA ASN A 196 2.97 -5.90 -19.73
C ASN A 196 2.05 -7.00 -20.32
N GLU A 197 1.76 -8.07 -19.56
CA GLU A 197 0.84 -9.14 -19.95
C GLU A 197 -0.60 -8.85 -19.51
N GLY A 198 -0.83 -7.71 -18.85
CA GLY A 198 -2.13 -7.32 -18.31
C GLY A 198 -2.50 -8.05 -17.01
N LYS A 199 -1.52 -8.63 -16.32
CA LYS A 199 -1.70 -9.30 -15.04
C LYS A 199 -1.33 -8.36 -13.89
N LEU A 200 -2.19 -8.36 -12.88
CA LEU A 200 -2.02 -7.53 -11.69
C LEU A 200 -1.19 -8.26 -10.64
N SER A 201 -0.24 -7.54 -10.06
CA SER A 201 0.53 -7.97 -8.90
C SER A 201 0.33 -7.01 -7.74
N PHE A 202 0.20 -7.57 -6.53
CA PHE A 202 -0.08 -6.81 -5.32
C PHE A 202 1.00 -7.03 -4.28
N LYS A 203 1.45 -5.96 -3.63
CA LYS A 203 2.28 -6.04 -2.41
C LYS A 203 1.57 -5.32 -1.27
N LEU A 204 1.54 -5.95 -0.11
CA LEU A 204 0.90 -5.43 1.10
C LEU A 204 1.95 -5.15 2.18
N SER A 205 1.87 -3.98 2.82
CA SER A 205 2.73 -3.63 3.94
C SER A 205 2.35 -4.36 5.23
N LYS A 206 3.30 -4.47 6.17
CA LYS A 206 2.92 -4.64 7.58
C LYS A 206 2.17 -3.38 8.05
N PRO A 207 1.22 -3.50 8.99
CA PRO A 207 0.50 -2.33 9.47
C PRO A 207 1.41 -1.37 10.24
N VAL A 208 1.22 -0.08 10.04
CA VAL A 208 1.68 0.94 10.99
C VAL A 208 0.54 1.21 11.97
N ILE A 209 0.83 1.13 13.26
CA ILE A 209 -0.17 1.33 14.33
C ILE A 209 0.11 2.68 14.99
N VAL A 210 -0.91 3.54 15.04
CA VAL A 210 -0.92 4.84 15.69
C VAL A 210 -1.90 4.77 16.86
N VAL A 211 -1.41 5.08 18.06
CA VAL A 211 -2.24 5.24 19.26
C VAL A 211 -2.22 6.71 19.63
N TYR A 212 -3.37 7.39 19.57
CA TYR A 212 -3.48 8.85 19.60
C TYR A 212 -3.24 9.53 20.97
N ASP A 213 -2.81 8.76 21.96
CA ASP A 213 -2.46 9.21 23.31
C ASP A 213 -1.11 8.64 23.81
N ASP A 214 -0.37 7.97 22.94
CA ASP A 214 0.93 7.39 23.30
C ASP A 214 2.03 8.46 23.30
N ALA A 215 3.03 8.28 24.15
CA ALA A 215 4.22 9.13 24.21
C ALA A 215 5.01 9.10 22.89
N ASP A 216 4.92 8.00 22.13
CA ASP A 216 5.58 7.85 20.84
C ASP A 216 4.71 8.26 19.62
N MET A 217 3.51 8.83 19.86
CA MET A 217 2.54 9.19 18.82
C MET A 217 3.18 9.96 17.67
N GLU A 218 3.98 10.99 17.94
CA GLU A 218 4.64 11.79 16.89
C GLU A 218 5.49 10.92 15.96
N THR A 219 6.19 9.93 16.50
CA THR A 219 7.02 9.00 15.72
C THR A 219 6.16 8.14 14.80
N LYS A 220 5.02 7.64 15.29
CA LYS A 220 4.08 6.85 14.47
C LYS A 220 3.40 7.69 13.41
N VAL A 221 2.99 8.92 13.76
CA VAL A 221 2.40 9.91 12.86
C VAL A 221 3.37 10.23 11.73
N LYS A 222 4.63 10.56 12.06
CA LYS A 222 5.70 10.78 11.08
C LYS A 222 5.90 9.56 10.18
N LYS A 223 5.84 8.36 10.75
CA LYS A 223 5.98 7.13 9.96
C LYS A 223 4.85 6.97 8.95
N VAL A 224 3.59 7.15 9.33
CA VAL A 224 2.46 7.10 8.38
C VAL A 224 2.59 8.18 7.31
N LEU A 225 2.86 9.43 7.70
CA LEU A 225 3.04 10.54 6.76
C LEU A 225 4.19 10.26 5.78
N SER A 226 5.31 9.70 6.25
CA SER A 226 6.45 9.31 5.41
C SER A 226 6.07 8.29 4.34
N HIS A 227 5.23 7.31 4.66
CA HIS A 227 4.77 6.33 3.66
C HIS A 227 3.87 7.00 2.62
N ILE A 228 2.95 7.87 3.04
CA ILE A 228 2.09 8.60 2.10
C ILE A 228 2.92 9.47 1.16
N VAL A 229 3.86 10.26 1.69
CA VAL A 229 4.70 11.15 0.87
C VAL A 229 5.61 10.33 -0.06
N TRP A 230 6.15 9.20 0.40
CA TRP A 230 6.92 8.31 -0.45
C TRP A 230 6.08 7.75 -1.60
N LEU A 231 4.84 7.30 -1.34
CA LEU A 231 3.93 6.82 -2.40
C LEU A 231 3.66 7.88 -3.47
N LEU A 232 3.47 9.13 -3.04
CA LEU A 232 3.30 10.25 -3.96
C LEU A 232 4.57 10.59 -4.73
N ASP A 233 5.75 10.41 -4.13
CA ASP A 233 7.03 10.55 -4.81
C ASP A 233 7.23 9.47 -5.89
N GLU A 234 6.97 8.21 -5.55
CA GLU A 234 7.05 7.10 -6.51
C GLU A 234 6.07 7.28 -7.67
N ALA A 235 4.86 7.81 -7.41
CA ALA A 235 3.86 8.07 -8.44
C ALA A 235 4.25 9.15 -9.47
N GLN A 236 5.31 9.93 -9.20
CA GLN A 236 5.84 10.96 -10.11
C GLN A 236 6.99 10.44 -10.98
N LYS A 237 7.55 9.28 -10.67
CA LYS A 237 8.68 8.74 -11.43
C LYS A 237 8.19 8.30 -12.80
N PRO A 238 8.98 8.55 -13.86
CA PRO A 238 8.67 8.03 -15.19
C PRO A 238 8.68 6.51 -15.16
N ASP A 239 7.82 5.90 -15.98
CA ASP A 239 7.76 4.46 -16.10
C ASP A 239 9.10 3.94 -16.66
N SER A 240 9.66 2.92 -16.02
CA SER A 240 11.00 2.37 -16.36
C SER A 240 11.04 1.66 -17.73
N ASN A 241 9.98 1.75 -18.52
CA ASN A 241 9.84 1.11 -19.83
C ASN A 241 10.26 2.01 -21.01
N ASP A 242 10.68 3.25 -20.76
CA ASP A 242 11.20 4.18 -21.80
C ASP A 242 12.74 4.22 -21.85
N SER A 243 13.40 3.06 -21.99
CA SER A 243 14.86 2.99 -22.30
C SER A 243 15.22 1.84 -23.23
#